data_AF-A0A524EC36-F1
#
_entry.id   AF-A0A524EC36-F1
#
_cell.length_a   1.000
_cell.length_b   1.000
_cell.length_c   1.000
_cell.angle_alpha   90.00
_cell.angle_beta   90.00
_cell.angle_gamma   90.00
#
_symmetry.space_group_name_H-M   'P 1'
#
loop_
_entity.id
_entity.type
_entity.pdbx_description
1 polymer ?
#
loop_
_entity_poly.entity_id
_entity_poly.type
_entity_poly.pdbx_seq_one_letter_code
_entity_poly.pdbx_strand_id
1 'polypeptide(L)'
;MNTDLIENSYNIAKNKYAELGIDTDKILDELNKISLSIHCWQGDDVGGFERPNTELSGGGILATGNYLGKARNIKELQEDLSKAISLIPGSHRVNLHAIYGDFGGKFIERDDINVRHFQTWIDWAKTEKLNLDFNSTLFSHPKASQGFTLSNKSPNIRNFWINHVQKCREIS
;
A
#
# COMPACT_ATOMS: atom_id res chain seq x y z
N MET A 1 27.47 9.35 13.65
CA MET A 1 28.05 8.75 12.42
C MET A 1 29.30 9.52 12.07
N ASN A 2 30.34 8.85 11.56
CA ASN A 2 31.55 9.53 11.09
C ASN A 2 31.33 9.93 9.62
N THR A 3 30.88 11.17 9.39
CA THR A 3 30.56 11.70 8.05
C THR A 3 31.78 11.67 7.14
N ASP A 4 32.96 12.04 7.65
CA ASP A 4 34.20 12.05 6.88
C ASP A 4 34.55 10.67 6.32
N LEU A 5 34.32 9.60 7.10
CA LEU A 5 34.55 8.24 6.61
C LEU A 5 33.59 7.87 5.48
N ILE A 6 32.33 8.29 5.56
CA ILE A 6 31.30 8.02 4.53
C ILE A 6 31.65 8.77 3.24
N GLU A 7 31.95 10.05 3.32
CA GLU A 7 32.29 10.88 2.16
C GLU A 7 33.57 10.41 1.48
N ASN A 8 34.62 10.09 2.25
CA ASN A 8 35.85 9.55 1.69
C ASN A 8 35.62 8.20 1.01
N SER A 9 34.82 7.31 1.62
CA SER A 9 34.48 6.02 1.02
C SER A 9 33.69 6.19 -0.28
N TYR A 10 32.73 7.13 -0.31
CA TYR A 10 31.97 7.45 -1.52
C TYR A 10 32.87 8.00 -2.63
N ASN A 11 33.78 8.94 -2.31
CA ASN A 11 34.71 9.51 -3.29
C ASN A 11 35.63 8.45 -3.92
N ILE A 12 36.11 7.49 -3.11
CA ILE A 12 36.88 6.35 -3.64
C ILE A 12 36.03 5.52 -4.61
N ALA A 13 34.77 5.23 -4.27
CA ALA A 13 33.88 4.47 -5.14
C ALA A 13 33.54 5.24 -6.44
N LYS A 14 33.24 6.53 -6.34
CA LYS A 14 32.96 7.42 -7.47
C LYS A 14 34.10 7.41 -8.49
N ASN A 15 35.35 7.50 -8.04
CA ASN A 15 36.51 7.44 -8.94
C ASN A 15 36.61 6.08 -9.67
N LYS A 16 36.38 4.96 -8.97
CA LYS A 16 36.37 3.63 -9.59
C LYS A 16 35.29 3.46 -10.66
N TYR A 17 34.10 4.02 -10.44
CA TYR A 17 33.04 3.99 -11.45
C TYR A 17 33.34 4.94 -12.62
N ALA A 18 33.99 6.08 -12.37
CA ALA A 18 34.40 7.01 -13.42
C ALA A 18 35.41 6.39 -14.40
N GLU A 19 36.32 5.52 -13.92
CA GLU A 19 37.24 4.74 -14.79
C GLU A 19 36.49 3.82 -15.77
N LEU A 20 35.25 3.44 -15.46
CA LEU A 20 34.36 2.67 -16.33
C LEU A 20 33.43 3.54 -17.19
N GLY A 21 33.58 4.87 -17.14
CA GLY A 21 32.73 5.83 -17.83
C GLY A 21 31.36 6.05 -17.18
N ILE A 22 31.20 5.71 -15.89
CA ILE A 22 29.94 5.84 -15.15
C ILE A 22 29.99 7.06 -14.23
N ASP A 23 29.07 8.01 -14.45
CA ASP A 23 28.88 9.18 -13.57
C ASP A 23 27.88 8.85 -12.45
N THR A 24 28.40 8.54 -11.26
CA THR A 24 27.56 8.13 -10.13
C THR A 24 26.66 9.23 -9.61
N ASP A 25 27.06 10.50 -9.68
CA ASP A 25 26.23 11.61 -9.19
C ASP A 25 25.01 11.78 -10.09
N LYS A 26 25.22 11.71 -11.41
CA LYS A 26 24.12 11.72 -12.39
C LYS A 26 23.16 10.54 -12.18
N ILE A 27 23.69 9.35 -11.91
CA ILE A 27 22.86 8.16 -11.64
C ILE A 27 22.07 8.30 -10.33
N LEU A 28 22.65 8.90 -9.28
CA LEU A 28 21.93 9.18 -8.04
C LEU A 28 20.81 10.20 -8.26
N ASP A 29 21.02 11.21 -9.09
CA ASP A 29 19.98 12.17 -9.50
C ASP A 29 18.86 11.51 -10.30
N GLU A 30 19.18 10.53 -11.15
CA GLU A 30 18.18 9.73 -11.86
C GLU A 30 17.42 8.80 -10.90
N LEU A 31 18.12 8.13 -9.99
CA LEU A 31 17.54 7.26 -8.97
C LEU A 31 16.56 8.01 -8.06
N ASN A 32 16.90 9.24 -7.66
CA ASN A 32 16.04 10.10 -6.84
C ASN A 32 14.69 10.45 -7.49
N LYS A 33 14.56 10.28 -8.81
CA LYS A 33 13.30 10.51 -9.54
C LYS A 33 12.41 9.26 -9.59
N ILE A 34 12.92 8.10 -9.18
CA ILE A 34 12.17 6.84 -9.18
C ILE A 34 11.28 6.80 -7.94
N SER A 35 9.99 6.67 -8.17
CA SER A 35 8.99 6.56 -7.11
C SER A 35 8.56 5.10 -6.93
N LEU A 36 8.69 4.59 -5.70
CA LEU A 36 8.22 3.26 -5.33
C LEU A 36 6.79 3.35 -4.78
N SER A 37 5.94 2.40 -5.15
CA SER A 37 4.59 2.26 -4.59
C SER A 37 4.59 1.21 -3.47
N ILE A 38 4.58 1.69 -2.23
CA ILE A 38 4.72 0.86 -1.03
C ILE A 38 3.35 0.33 -0.63
N HIS A 39 3.23 -0.98 -0.48
CA HIS A 39 1.97 -1.64 -0.21
C HIS A 39 1.54 -1.52 1.25
N CYS A 40 0.32 -1.04 1.50
CA CYS A 40 -0.17 -0.82 2.86
C CYS A 40 -0.36 -2.11 3.66
N TRP A 41 -0.68 -3.21 2.97
CA TRP A 41 -1.10 -4.46 3.60
C TRP A 41 0.01 -5.24 4.32
N GLN A 42 1.27 -4.80 4.17
CA GLN A 42 2.36 -5.35 4.96
C GLN A 42 2.23 -4.96 6.44
N GLY A 43 1.66 -3.80 6.76
CA GLY A 43 1.62 -3.32 8.15
C GLY A 43 0.65 -4.07 9.05
N ASP A 44 -0.29 -4.83 8.47
CA ASP A 44 -1.38 -5.48 9.22
C ASP A 44 -1.68 -6.92 8.74
N ASP A 45 -0.74 -7.56 8.04
CA ASP A 45 -0.89 -8.93 7.52
C ASP A 45 -2.10 -9.11 6.58
N VAL A 46 -2.40 -8.09 5.75
CA VAL A 46 -3.57 -8.07 4.85
C VAL A 46 -4.91 -8.17 5.60
N GLY A 47 -4.97 -7.67 6.83
CA GLY A 47 -6.17 -7.67 7.65
C GLY A 47 -7.28 -6.75 7.10
N GLY A 48 -6.92 -5.52 6.74
CA GLY A 48 -7.86 -4.45 6.41
C GLY A 48 -8.68 -3.98 7.63
N PHE A 49 -9.60 -3.05 7.39
CA PHE A 49 -10.38 -2.37 8.42
C PHE A 49 -11.91 -2.37 8.14
N GLU A 50 -12.39 -3.25 7.25
CA GLU A 50 -13.82 -3.36 6.92
C GLU A 50 -14.70 -3.79 8.11
N ARG A 51 -14.13 -4.56 9.06
CA ARG A 51 -14.83 -5.01 10.28
C ARG A 51 -13.85 -5.02 11.46
N PRO A 52 -14.33 -4.96 12.71
CA PRO A 52 -13.48 -5.23 13.86
C PRO A 52 -12.88 -6.63 13.77
N ASN A 53 -11.59 -6.75 14.07
CA ASN A 53 -10.84 -8.02 14.03
C ASN A 53 -10.92 -8.73 12.67
N THR A 54 -10.90 -7.98 11.56
CA THR A 54 -10.77 -8.57 10.22
C THR A 54 -9.46 -9.33 10.09
N GLU A 55 -9.57 -10.53 9.55
CA GLU A 55 -8.43 -11.38 9.21
C GLU A 55 -8.52 -11.77 7.74
N LEU A 56 -7.36 -11.96 7.13
CA LEU A 56 -7.24 -12.49 5.78
C LEU A 56 -7.90 -13.87 5.71
N SER A 57 -8.87 -14.03 4.81
CA SER A 57 -9.59 -15.29 4.61
C SER A 57 -9.80 -15.60 3.13
N GLY A 58 -9.50 -16.84 2.74
CA GLY A 58 -9.64 -17.26 1.34
C GLY A 58 -8.74 -16.49 0.36
N GLY A 59 -9.07 -16.54 -0.93
CA GLY A 59 -8.28 -15.88 -1.98
C GLY A 59 -6.94 -16.54 -2.33
N GLY A 60 -6.53 -17.60 -1.62
CA GLY A 60 -5.30 -18.34 -1.90
C GLY A 60 -4.02 -17.62 -1.47
N ILE A 61 -4.14 -16.56 -0.67
CA ILE A 61 -3.03 -15.77 -0.12
C ILE A 61 -2.96 -15.95 1.40
N LEU A 62 -1.77 -15.81 1.95
CA LEU A 62 -1.51 -16.02 3.38
C LEU A 62 -0.39 -15.08 3.84
N ALA A 63 -0.57 -14.49 5.02
CA ALA A 63 0.52 -13.93 5.82
C ALA A 63 0.95 -14.98 6.85
N THR A 64 2.25 -15.23 6.96
CA THR A 64 2.81 -16.29 7.82
C THR A 64 3.69 -15.71 8.92
N GLY A 65 3.64 -16.32 10.10
CA GLY A 65 4.38 -15.87 11.27
C GLY A 65 3.49 -15.11 12.24
N ASN A 66 3.92 -15.01 13.50
CA ASN A 66 3.18 -14.36 14.60
C ASN A 66 4.03 -13.27 15.25
N TYR A 67 4.72 -12.46 14.44
CA TYR A 67 5.50 -11.34 14.97
C TYR A 67 4.54 -10.31 15.59
N LEU A 68 4.88 -9.82 16.78
CA LEU A 68 3.99 -8.92 17.52
C LEU A 68 4.04 -7.50 16.95
N GLY A 69 2.94 -6.76 17.13
CA GLY A 69 2.91 -5.31 16.85
C GLY A 69 2.35 -4.90 15.50
N LYS A 70 1.65 -5.79 14.77
CA LYS A 70 0.93 -5.40 13.55
C LYS A 70 -0.11 -4.30 13.84
N ALA A 71 -0.31 -3.40 12.88
CA ALA A 71 -1.32 -2.36 12.97
C ALA A 71 -2.73 -2.96 13.05
N ARG A 72 -3.58 -2.36 13.88
CA ARG A 72 -4.96 -2.83 14.14
C ARG A 72 -6.02 -1.84 13.69
N ASN A 73 -5.60 -0.65 13.27
CA ASN A 73 -6.45 0.43 12.79
C ASN A 73 -5.67 1.35 11.86
N ILE A 74 -6.40 2.23 11.16
CA ILE A 74 -5.82 3.17 10.19
C ILE A 74 -4.75 4.06 10.82
N LYS A 75 -4.94 4.53 12.05
CA LYS A 75 -3.98 5.41 12.72
C LYS A 75 -2.64 4.71 12.96
N GLU A 76 -2.68 3.50 13.54
CA GLU A 76 -1.48 2.69 13.73
C GLU A 76 -0.78 2.42 12.39
N LEU A 77 -1.53 2.07 11.34
CA LEU A 77 -0.95 1.79 10.03
C LEU A 77 -0.32 3.04 9.39
N GLN A 78 -0.93 4.20 9.54
CA GLN A 78 -0.35 5.48 9.09
C GLN A 78 0.93 5.81 9.84
N GLU A 79 0.99 5.59 11.16
CA GLU A 79 2.19 5.79 11.97
C GLU A 79 3.33 4.84 11.55
N ASP A 80 3.01 3.56 11.30
CA ASP A 80 3.96 2.56 10.81
C ASP A 80 4.49 2.92 9.42
N LEU A 81 3.61 3.33 8.50
CA LEU A 81 3.98 3.77 7.16
C LEU A 81 4.85 5.03 7.21
N SER A 82 4.47 6.05 7.98
CA SER A 82 5.28 7.27 8.16
C SER A 82 6.66 6.93 8.70
N LYS A 83 6.74 5.99 9.66
CA LYS A 83 8.03 5.56 10.20
C LYS A 83 8.87 4.85 9.14
N ALA A 84 8.31 3.91 8.39
CA ALA A 84 9.02 3.21 7.33
C ALA A 84 9.51 4.18 6.25
N ILE A 85 8.64 5.09 5.80
CA ILE A 85 8.95 6.09 4.77
C ILE A 85 10.06 7.05 5.22
N SER A 86 10.10 7.43 6.51
CA SER A 86 11.19 8.26 7.05
C SER A 86 12.58 7.62 6.93
N LEU A 87 12.64 6.30 6.73
CA LEU A 87 13.87 5.51 6.60
C LEU A 87 14.20 5.16 5.15
N ILE A 88 13.32 5.48 4.19
CA ILE A 88 13.49 5.16 2.77
C ILE A 88 13.77 6.46 2.01
N PRO A 89 14.93 6.60 1.35
CA PRO A 89 15.27 7.80 0.59
C PRO A 89 14.38 8.00 -0.64
N GLY A 90 13.93 9.24 -0.86
CA GLY A 90 13.20 9.65 -2.05
C GLY A 90 11.77 10.10 -1.75
N SER A 91 10.97 10.25 -2.80
CA SER A 91 9.53 10.55 -2.70
C SER A 91 8.73 9.42 -3.34
N HIS A 92 7.81 8.86 -2.56
CA HIS A 92 7.18 7.59 -2.85
C HIS A 92 5.65 7.69 -2.85
N ARG A 93 5.03 6.55 -3.12
CA ARG A 93 3.58 6.38 -3.15
C ARG A 93 3.19 5.31 -2.14
N VAL A 94 1.95 5.33 -1.71
CA VAL A 94 1.35 4.24 -0.95
C VAL A 94 0.24 3.59 -1.75
N ASN A 95 0.29 2.27 -1.84
CA ASN A 95 -0.67 1.46 -2.55
C ASN A 95 -1.72 0.92 -1.59
N LEU A 96 -2.96 1.40 -1.72
CA LEU A 96 -4.07 1.03 -0.87
C LEU A 96 -4.91 -0.07 -1.49
N HIS A 97 -5.51 -0.89 -0.63
CA HIS A 97 -6.59 -1.78 -1.01
C HIS A 97 -7.93 -1.22 -0.52
N ALA A 98 -9.03 -1.52 -1.22
CA ALA A 98 -10.35 -1.06 -0.82
C ALA A 98 -10.78 -1.49 0.60
N ILE A 99 -10.21 -2.57 1.13
CA ILE A 99 -10.47 -3.02 2.51
C ILE A 99 -9.89 -2.10 3.59
N TYR A 100 -9.04 -1.13 3.23
CA TYR A 100 -8.41 -0.18 4.16
C TYR A 100 -9.22 1.11 4.34
N GLY A 101 -10.44 1.18 3.83
CA GLY A 101 -11.31 2.35 3.99
C GLY A 101 -11.61 2.67 5.46
N ASP A 102 -11.76 3.96 5.76
CA ASP A 102 -12.31 4.46 7.01
C ASP A 102 -13.85 4.44 6.95
N PHE A 103 -14.42 3.45 7.61
CA PHE A 103 -15.87 3.27 7.68
C PHE A 103 -16.47 3.77 8.99
N GLY A 104 -15.70 4.45 9.85
CA GLY A 104 -16.20 5.02 11.11
C GLY A 104 -16.86 4.00 12.03
N GLY A 105 -16.36 2.75 12.05
CA GLY A 105 -16.91 1.64 12.82
C GLY A 105 -18.23 1.06 12.28
N LYS A 106 -18.70 1.51 11.11
CA LYS A 106 -19.85 0.93 10.41
C LYS A 106 -19.39 -0.07 9.36
N PHE A 107 -20.21 -1.07 9.10
CA PHE A 107 -19.99 -1.93 7.94
C PHE A 107 -20.58 -1.27 6.69
N ILE A 108 -19.76 -1.16 5.64
CA ILE A 108 -20.16 -0.69 4.31
C ILE A 108 -19.84 -1.82 3.33
N GLU A 109 -20.80 -2.18 2.47
CA GLU A 109 -20.56 -3.17 1.43
C GLU A 109 -19.57 -2.64 0.39
N ARG A 110 -18.80 -3.55 -0.21
CA ARG A 110 -17.73 -3.18 -1.13
C ARG A 110 -18.21 -2.48 -2.39
N ASP A 111 -19.42 -2.76 -2.85
CA ASP A 111 -20.05 -2.08 -4.00
C ASP A 111 -20.68 -0.72 -3.65
N ASP A 112 -20.67 -0.32 -2.38
CA ASP A 112 -21.19 0.97 -1.88
C ASP A 112 -20.08 1.92 -1.40
N ILE A 113 -18.81 1.51 -1.49
CA ILE A 113 -17.69 2.38 -1.11
C ILE A 113 -17.58 3.60 -2.04
N ASN A 114 -17.06 4.70 -1.51
CA ASN A 114 -16.83 5.93 -2.26
C ASN A 114 -15.64 6.69 -1.66
N VAL A 115 -15.24 7.79 -2.31
CA VAL A 115 -14.06 8.59 -1.95
C VAL A 115 -14.05 9.08 -0.49
N ARG A 116 -15.22 9.29 0.13
CA ARG A 116 -15.30 9.77 1.52
C ARG A 116 -14.74 8.77 2.51
N HIS A 117 -14.83 7.48 2.21
CA HIS A 117 -14.24 6.41 3.03
C HIS A 117 -12.70 6.38 2.93
N PHE A 118 -12.10 7.18 2.05
CA PHE A 118 -10.64 7.27 1.90
C PHE A 118 -10.11 8.68 2.19
N GLN A 119 -10.95 9.57 2.72
CA GLN A 119 -10.57 10.96 2.98
C GLN A 119 -9.42 11.05 4.01
N THR A 120 -9.43 10.21 5.04
CA THR A 120 -8.35 10.16 6.03
C THR A 120 -7.02 9.74 5.43
N TRP A 121 -7.02 8.85 4.43
CA TRP A 121 -5.83 8.50 3.66
C TRP A 121 -5.36 9.63 2.75
N ILE A 122 -6.29 10.31 2.08
CA ILE A 122 -5.99 11.44 1.19
C ILE A 122 -5.34 12.58 1.97
N ASP A 123 -5.89 12.93 3.15
CA ASP A 123 -5.38 14.02 3.98
C ASP A 123 -4.03 13.68 4.62
N TRP A 124 -3.86 12.43 5.06
CA TRP A 124 -2.56 11.92 5.52
C TRP A 124 -1.51 11.96 4.42
N ALA A 125 -1.81 11.42 3.23
CA ALA A 125 -0.87 11.39 2.10
C ALA A 125 -0.44 12.79 1.66
N LYS A 126 -1.36 13.77 1.67
CA LYS A 126 -1.02 15.18 1.42
C LYS A 126 -0.03 15.73 2.45
N THR A 127 -0.23 15.40 3.73
CA THR A 127 0.63 15.84 4.83
C THR A 127 2.03 15.25 4.69
N GLU A 128 2.12 13.95 4.36
CA GLU A 128 3.38 13.22 4.14
C GLU A 128 4.01 13.47 2.76
N LYS A 129 3.36 14.25 1.89
CA LYS A 129 3.76 14.50 0.49
C LYS A 129 3.92 13.23 -0.34
N LEU A 130 2.99 12.31 -0.15
CA LEU A 130 2.88 11.03 -0.85
C LEU A 130 1.76 11.07 -1.88
N ASN A 131 1.92 10.28 -2.93
CA ASN A 131 0.79 9.95 -3.80
C ASN A 131 0.16 8.62 -3.37
N LEU A 132 -1.07 8.36 -3.83
CA LEU A 132 -1.80 7.13 -3.56
C LEU A 132 -2.04 6.33 -4.85
N ASP A 133 -1.86 5.02 -4.76
CA ASP A 133 -2.35 4.02 -5.70
C ASP A 133 -3.50 3.23 -5.04
N PHE A 134 -4.32 2.57 -5.85
CA PHE A 134 -5.55 1.95 -5.36
C PHE A 134 -5.87 0.61 -6.03
N ASN A 135 -6.38 -0.34 -5.24
CA ASN A 135 -6.78 -1.67 -5.69
C ASN A 135 -8.19 -2.03 -5.21
N SER A 136 -8.94 -2.70 -6.09
CA SER A 136 -10.17 -3.38 -5.70
C SER A 136 -9.88 -4.65 -4.91
N THR A 137 -10.60 -4.90 -3.81
CA THR A 137 -10.49 -6.14 -3.03
C THR A 137 -11.50 -7.19 -3.46
N LEU A 138 -11.01 -8.26 -4.10
CA LEU A 138 -11.85 -9.37 -4.59
C LEU A 138 -11.65 -10.68 -3.80
N PHE A 139 -11.14 -10.62 -2.58
CA PHE A 139 -10.88 -11.77 -1.69
C PHE A 139 -11.37 -11.47 -0.26
N SER A 140 -11.24 -12.40 0.70
CA SER A 140 -11.70 -12.19 2.09
C SER A 140 -13.14 -11.69 2.19
N HIS A 141 -14.04 -12.31 1.43
CA HIS A 141 -15.43 -11.89 1.36
C HIS A 141 -16.37 -13.08 1.13
N PRO A 142 -17.57 -13.12 1.75
CA PRO A 142 -18.52 -14.20 1.53
C PRO A 142 -18.87 -14.43 0.06
N LYS A 143 -18.97 -13.35 -0.74
CA LYS A 143 -19.23 -13.41 -2.19
C LYS A 143 -18.00 -13.82 -3.04
N ALA A 144 -16.87 -14.17 -2.40
CA ALA A 144 -15.68 -14.77 -3.01
C ALA A 144 -15.39 -16.20 -2.49
N SER A 145 -16.19 -16.71 -1.54
CA SER A 145 -15.95 -18.00 -0.86
C SER A 145 -15.88 -19.22 -1.78
N GLN A 146 -16.55 -19.17 -2.94
CA GLN A 146 -16.52 -20.25 -3.95
C GLN A 146 -15.27 -20.21 -4.84
N GLY A 147 -14.33 -19.29 -4.60
CA GLY A 147 -13.11 -19.13 -5.40
C GLY A 147 -13.29 -18.37 -6.71
N PHE A 148 -14.50 -17.89 -7.02
CA PHE A 148 -14.79 -17.09 -8.21
C PHE A 148 -15.44 -15.75 -7.86
N THR A 149 -15.00 -14.68 -8.53
CA THR A 149 -15.52 -13.31 -8.38
C THR A 149 -16.07 -12.77 -9.70
N LEU A 150 -15.26 -12.05 -10.48
CA LEU A 150 -15.66 -11.51 -11.79
C LEU A 150 -16.05 -12.60 -12.79
N SER A 151 -15.51 -13.82 -12.61
CA SER A 151 -15.80 -15.01 -13.42
C SER A 151 -16.86 -15.93 -12.81
N ASN A 152 -17.52 -15.54 -11.71
CA ASN A 152 -18.52 -16.38 -11.05
C ASN A 152 -19.69 -16.72 -12.00
N LYS A 153 -20.28 -17.91 -11.93
CA LYS A 153 -21.43 -18.27 -12.79
C LYS A 153 -22.72 -17.53 -12.40
N SER A 154 -22.87 -17.14 -11.15
CA SER A 154 -24.01 -16.35 -10.67
C SER A 154 -23.93 -14.90 -11.17
N PRO A 155 -24.92 -14.42 -11.95
CA PRO A 155 -24.96 -13.02 -12.40
C PRO A 155 -24.95 -12.02 -11.24
N ASN A 156 -25.63 -12.34 -10.13
CA ASN A 156 -25.69 -11.46 -8.97
C ASN A 156 -24.32 -11.27 -8.32
N ILE A 157 -23.52 -12.33 -8.20
CA ILE A 157 -22.16 -12.26 -7.65
C ILE A 157 -21.23 -11.49 -8.60
N ARG A 158 -21.32 -11.74 -9.92
CA ARG A 158 -20.53 -10.97 -10.90
C ARG A 158 -20.87 -9.49 -10.86
N ASN A 159 -22.15 -9.14 -10.85
CA ASN A 159 -22.60 -7.74 -10.83
C ASN A 159 -22.09 -7.02 -9.58
N PHE A 160 -22.13 -7.67 -8.41
CA PHE A 160 -21.53 -7.13 -7.19
C PHE A 160 -20.04 -6.79 -7.38
N TRP A 161 -19.24 -7.72 -7.92
CA TRP A 161 -17.81 -7.48 -8.13
C TRP A 161 -17.51 -6.45 -9.23
N ILE A 162 -18.33 -6.41 -10.28
CA ILE A 162 -18.24 -5.39 -11.33
C ILE A 162 -18.51 -4.00 -10.72
N ASN A 163 -19.57 -3.86 -9.94
CA ASN A 163 -19.91 -2.61 -9.26
C ASN A 163 -18.79 -2.18 -8.30
N HIS A 164 -18.25 -3.11 -7.51
CA HIS A 164 -17.11 -2.82 -6.64
C HIS A 164 -15.89 -2.30 -7.41
N VAL A 165 -15.52 -2.93 -8.53
CA VAL A 165 -14.41 -2.47 -9.37
C VAL A 165 -14.70 -1.09 -9.96
N GLN A 166 -15.94 -0.82 -10.39
CA GLN A 166 -16.34 0.50 -10.86
C GLN A 166 -16.21 1.56 -9.76
N LYS A 167 -16.65 1.27 -8.53
CA LYS A 167 -16.42 2.15 -7.37
C LYS A 167 -14.96 2.42 -7.10
N CYS A 168 -14.10 1.40 -7.19
CA CYS A 168 -12.66 1.60 -7.02
C CYS A 168 -12.07 2.52 -8.11
N ARG A 169 -12.58 2.43 -9.35
CA ARG A 169 -12.19 3.35 -10.43
C ARG A 169 -12.69 4.78 -10.24
N GLU A 170 -13.83 4.97 -9.56
CA GLU A 170 -14.32 6.30 -9.19
C GLU A 170 -13.48 6.93 -8.07
N ILE A 171 -12.81 6.11 -7.25
CA ILE A 171 -11.94 6.55 -6.13
C ILE A 171 -10.52 6.87 -6.62
N SER A 172 -9.99 6.09 -7.57
CA SER A 172 -8.60 6.15 -8.06
C SER A 172 -8.29 7.35 -8.94
#